data_AF-A0AAW1UQR4-F1
#
_entry.id   AF-A0AAW1UQR4-F1
#
_cell.length_a   1.000
_cell.length_b   1.000
_cell.length_c   1.000
_cell.angle_alpha   90.00
_cell.angle_beta   90.00
_cell.angle_gamma   90.00
#
_symmetry.space_group_name_H-M   'P 1'
#
loop_
_entity.id
_entity.type
_entity.pdbx_description
1 polymer ?
#
loop_
_entity_poly.entity_id
_entity_poly.type
_entity_poly.pdbx_seq_one_letter_code
_entity_poly.pdbx_strand_id
1 'polypeptide(L)'
;MSQWDQIFVRALMRPPQYRSLQDIQNIYYGLCGLEALQTLRDSTLRTLCKVVRYEKHVADDILYYTGEFSNCWYILLSGSVFIDGSMYLPRSR
;
A
#
# COMPACT_ATOMS: atom_id res chain seq x y z
N MET A 1 -12.76 8.63 5.85
CA MET A 1 -12.51 7.46 4.99
C MET A 1 -13.81 7.07 4.32
N SER A 2 -13.80 6.98 3.00
CA SER A 2 -14.97 6.53 2.23
C SER A 2 -15.26 5.05 2.49
N GLN A 3 -16.47 4.60 2.16
CA GLN A 3 -16.82 3.17 2.20
C GLN A 3 -15.88 2.34 1.32
N TRP A 4 -15.45 2.90 0.17
CA TRP A 4 -14.49 2.26 -0.72
C TRP A 4 -13.11 2.07 -0.08
N ASP A 5 -12.62 3.06 0.68
CA ASP A 5 -11.34 2.94 1.38
C ASP A 5 -11.38 1.81 2.41
N GLN A 6 -12.51 1.65 3.10
CA GLN A 6 -12.68 0.56 4.08
C GLN A 6 -12.66 -0.81 3.41
N ILE A 7 -13.29 -0.97 2.24
CA ILE A 7 -13.29 -2.24 1.48
C ILE A 7 -11.87 -2.57 1.02
N PHE A 8 -11.16 -1.59 0.46
CA PHE A 8 -9.78 -1.75 0.01
C PHE A 8 -8.84 -2.15 1.15
N VAL A 9 -8.87 -1.42 2.27
CA VAL A 9 -8.04 -1.74 3.45
C VAL A 9 -8.39 -3.10 4.03
N ARG A 10 -9.67 -3.47 4.14
CA ARG A 10 -10.09 -4.81 4.61
C ARG A 10 -9.55 -5.92 3.73
N ALA A 11 -9.57 -5.77 2.41
CA ALA A 11 -9.01 -6.75 1.50
C ALA A 11 -7.47 -6.87 1.66
N LEU A 12 -6.77 -5.75 1.84
CA LEU A 12 -5.32 -5.74 2.07
C LEU A 12 -4.91 -6.37 3.41
N MET A 13 -5.72 -6.18 4.47
CA MET A 13 -5.50 -6.78 5.80
C MET A 13 -5.54 -8.31 5.78
N ARG A 14 -6.17 -8.93 4.77
CA ARG A 14 -6.11 -10.37 4.58
C ARG A 14 -4.70 -10.76 4.08
N PRO A 15 -3.99 -11.70 4.74
CA PRO A 15 -2.69 -12.14 4.28
C PRO A 15 -2.77 -12.69 2.85
N PRO A 16 -1.75 -12.46 2.00
CA PRO A 16 -1.83 -12.77 0.58
C PRO A 16 -2.28 -14.20 0.25
N GLN A 17 -1.79 -15.19 1.00
CA GLN A 17 -2.12 -16.60 0.84
C GLN A 17 -3.58 -16.97 1.19
N TYR A 18 -4.31 -16.08 1.86
CA TYR A 18 -5.70 -16.30 2.30
C TYR A 18 -6.71 -15.37 1.62
N ARG A 19 -6.30 -14.66 0.57
CA ARG A 19 -7.18 -13.75 -0.17
C ARG A 19 -8.15 -14.52 -1.06
N SER A 20 -9.43 -14.14 -0.99
CA SER A 20 -10.44 -14.59 -1.95
C SER A 20 -10.29 -13.88 -3.30
N LEU A 21 -10.98 -14.37 -4.33
CA LEU A 21 -11.06 -13.67 -5.61
C LEU A 21 -11.62 -12.25 -5.48
N GLN A 22 -12.60 -12.05 -4.58
CA GLN A 22 -13.17 -10.74 -4.30
C GLN A 22 -12.14 -9.81 -3.65
N ASP A 23 -11.31 -10.31 -2.72
CA ASP A 23 -10.26 -9.53 -2.10
C ASP A 23 -9.23 -9.07 -3.15
N ILE A 24 -8.80 -9.98 -4.04
CA ILE A 24 -7.87 -9.67 -5.13
C ILE A 24 -8.46 -8.59 -6.05
N GLN A 25 -9.74 -8.69 -6.39
CA GLN A 25 -10.41 -7.70 -7.24
C GLN A 25 -10.54 -6.33 -6.57
N ASN A 26 -10.89 -6.29 -5.28
CA ASN A 26 -10.95 -5.05 -4.50
C ASN A 26 -9.56 -4.39 -4.40
N ILE A 27 -8.51 -5.19 -4.20
CA ILE A 27 -7.12 -4.70 -4.18
C ILE A 27 -6.74 -4.14 -5.55
N TYR A 28 -7.05 -4.85 -6.64
CA TYR A 28 -6.76 -4.41 -8.00
C TYR A 28 -7.33 -3.02 -8.28
N TYR A 29 -8.62 -2.80 -8.04
CA TYR A 29 -9.23 -1.49 -8.26
C TYR A 29 -8.64 -0.41 -7.34
N GLY A 30 -8.31 -0.77 -6.10
CA GLY A 30 -7.64 0.14 -5.18
C GLY A 30 -6.25 0.55 -5.65
N LEU A 31 -5.44 -0.39 -6.17
CA LEU A 31 -4.10 -0.11 -6.70
C LEU A 31 -4.15 0.69 -8.00
N CYS A 32 -5.14 0.46 -8.88
CA CYS A 32 -5.34 1.26 -10.09
C CYS A 32 -5.58 2.74 -9.79
N GLY A 33 -6.21 3.05 -8.65
CA GLY A 33 -6.46 4.42 -8.21
C GLY A 33 -5.28 5.09 -7.51
N LEU A 34 -4.12 4.44 -7.40
CA LEU A 34 -2.93 5.04 -6.77
C LEU A 34 -2.05 5.67 -7.85
N GLU A 35 -1.85 6.98 -7.76
CA GLU A 35 -0.98 7.75 -8.67
C GLU A 35 0.42 7.13 -8.80
N ALA A 36 0.97 6.60 -7.70
CA ALA A 36 2.29 5.95 -7.70
C ALA A 36 2.38 4.70 -8.60
N LEU A 37 1.24 4.09 -8.97
CA LEU A 37 1.18 2.85 -9.75
C LEU A 37 0.56 3.03 -11.14
N GLN A 38 0.13 4.24 -11.50
CA GLN A 38 -0.60 4.50 -12.74
C GLN A 38 0.16 4.16 -14.03
N THR A 39 1.50 4.14 -13.97
CA THR A 39 2.37 3.82 -15.12
C THR A 39 2.61 2.33 -15.30
N LEU A 40 2.19 1.49 -14.35
CA LEU A 40 2.39 0.05 -14.41
C LEU A 40 1.42 -0.60 -15.39
N ARG A 41 1.90 -1.63 -16.09
CA ARG A 41 1.05 -2.47 -16.95
C ARG A 41 0.06 -3.25 -16.09
N ASP A 42 -1.13 -3.51 -16.64
CA ASP A 42 -2.19 -4.29 -15.98
C ASP A 42 -1.69 -5.65 -15.46
N SER A 43 -0.88 -6.38 -16.24
CA SER A 43 -0.32 -7.67 -15.83
C SER A 43 0.58 -7.55 -14.59
N THR A 44 1.35 -6.48 -14.48
CA THR A 44 2.17 -6.18 -13.29
C THR A 44 1.29 -5.84 -12.09
N LEU A 45 0.26 -5.02 -12.28
CA LEU A 45 -0.72 -4.70 -11.22
C LEU A 45 -1.43 -5.96 -10.69
N ARG A 46 -1.87 -6.86 -11.58
CA ARG A 46 -2.47 -8.15 -11.19
C ARG A 46 -1.50 -9.03 -10.40
N THR A 47 -0.23 -8.99 -10.74
CA THR A 47 0.82 -9.71 -10.00
C THR A 47 1.01 -9.09 -8.62
N LEU A 48 1.06 -7.75 -8.53
CA LEU A 48 1.16 -7.04 -7.25
C LEU A 48 0.01 -7.38 -6.31
N CYS A 49 -1.23 -7.46 -6.79
CA CYS A 49 -2.41 -7.78 -5.96
C CYS A 49 -2.24 -9.08 -5.14
N LYS A 50 -1.43 -10.02 -5.63
CA LYS A 50 -1.14 -11.30 -4.99
C LYS A 50 -0.05 -11.24 -3.93
N VAL A 51 0.71 -10.14 -3.83
CA VAL A 51 1.88 -10.04 -2.94
C VAL A 51 1.88 -8.81 -2.04
N VAL A 52 1.15 -7.73 -2.38
CA VAL A 52 1.13 -6.53 -1.54
C VAL A 52 0.66 -6.86 -0.13
N ARG A 53 1.17 -6.16 0.88
CA ARG A 53 0.79 -6.34 2.30
C ARG A 53 0.31 -5.01 2.88
N TYR A 54 -0.59 -5.09 3.84
CA TYR A 54 -0.98 -3.93 4.64
C TYR A 54 -0.23 -3.96 5.96
N GLU A 55 0.37 -2.83 6.31
CA GLU A 55 1.09 -2.61 7.55
C GLU A 55 0.54 -1.33 8.17
N LYS A 56 0.36 -1.34 9.50
CA LYS A 56 -0.11 -0.19 10.27
C LYS A 56 0.91 0.09 11.36
N HIS A 57 1.41 1.30 11.35
CA HIS A 57 2.42 1.77 12.28
C HIS A 57 1.85 2.84 13.20
N VAL A 58 2.35 2.90 14.42
CA VAL A 58 2.08 4.00 15.34
C VAL A 58 3.05 5.15 15.08
N ALA A 59 2.81 6.30 15.70
CA ALA A 59 3.78 7.39 15.63
C ALA A 59 5.14 6.92 16.18
N ASP A 60 6.21 7.44 15.60
CA ASP A 60 7.61 7.16 15.96
C ASP A 60 8.11 5.73 15.64
N ASP A 61 7.30 4.88 15.01
CA ASP A 61 7.78 3.62 14.43
C ASP A 61 8.78 3.90 13.29
N ILE A 62 9.96 3.30 13.37
CA ILE A 62 11.00 3.42 12.34
C ILE A 62 10.79 2.31 11.30
N LEU A 63 10.53 2.70 10.04
CA LEU A 63 10.29 1.76 8.94
C LEU A 63 11.58 1.16 8.35
N TYR A 64 12.65 1.97 8.26
CA TYR A 64 13.96 1.56 7.77
C TYR A 64 15.03 2.60 8.15
N TYR A 65 16.29 2.18 8.16
CA TYR A 65 17.43 3.08 8.34
C TYR A 65 18.23 3.26 7.05
N THR A 66 18.86 4.43 6.91
CA THR A 66 19.82 4.69 5.83
C THR A 66 21.00 3.72 5.92
N GLY A 67 21.29 3.02 4.81
CA GLY A 67 22.39 2.06 4.71
C GLY A 67 21.99 0.60 4.93
N GLU A 68 20.73 0.31 5.30
CA GLU A 68 20.23 -1.06 5.39
C GLU A 68 19.82 -1.62 4.02
N PHE A 69 19.83 -2.96 3.92
CA PHE A 69 19.30 -3.65 2.75
C PHE A 69 17.77 -3.52 2.71
N SER A 70 17.25 -2.88 1.66
CA SER A 70 15.80 -2.75 1.45
C SER A 70 15.18 -4.05 0.98
N ASN A 71 14.27 -4.61 1.79
CA ASN A 71 13.52 -5.82 1.45
C ASN A 71 12.13 -5.54 0.83
N CYS A 72 11.66 -4.29 0.91
CA CYS A 72 10.36 -3.86 0.41
C CYS A 72 10.35 -2.36 0.10
N TRP A 73 9.26 -1.91 -0.50
CA TRP A 73 8.91 -0.52 -0.74
C TRP A 73 7.50 -0.26 -0.21
N TYR A 74 7.20 1.00 0.10
CA TYR A 74 5.95 1.40 0.74
C TYR A 74 5.17 2.38 -0.14
N ILE A 75 3.84 2.29 -0.07
CA ILE A 75 2.94 3.38 -0.48
C ILE A 75 2.20 3.84 0.76
N LEU A 76 2.31 5.13 1.06
CA LEU A 76 1.61 5.71 2.20
C LEU A 76 0.13 5.92 1.85
N LEU A 77 -0.76 5.16 2.50
CA LEU A 77 -2.21 5.26 2.28
C LEU A 77 -2.88 6.34 3.14
N SER A 78 -2.34 6.61 4.33
CA SER A 78 -2.87 7.58 5.29
C SER A 78 -1.80 8.00 6.29
N GLY A 79 -1.98 9.15 6.94
CA GLY A 79 -1.05 9.66 7.95
C GLY A 79 0.07 10.50 7.34
N SER A 80 1.27 10.42 7.91
CA SER A 80 2.47 11.09 7.42
C SER A 80 3.70 10.27 7.78
N VAL A 81 4.80 10.46 7.04
CA VAL A 81 6.12 9.90 7.37
C VAL A 81 7.15 11.02 7.41
N PHE A 82 8.17 10.86 8.26
CA PHE A 82 9.27 11.81 8.36
C PHE A 82 10.53 11.19 7.76
N ILE A 83 11.13 11.89 6.80
CA ILE A 83 12.32 11.44 6.08
C ILE A 83 13.27 12.64 5.98
N ASP A 84 14.50 12.48 6.48
CA ASP A 84 15.59 13.46 6.37
C ASP A 84 15.17 14.92 6.68
N GLY A 85 14.49 15.14 7.80
CA GLY A 85 14.09 16.49 8.22
C GLY A 85 12.76 16.98 7.65
N SER A 86 12.14 16.22 6.74
CA SER A 86 10.93 16.63 6.03
C SER A 86 9.77 15.67 6.26
N MET A 87 8.55 16.21 6.37
CA MET A 87 7.33 15.44 6.49
C MET A 87 6.69 15.22 5.11
N TYR A 88 6.33 13.98 4.81
CA TYR A 88 5.68 13.58 3.57
C TYR A 88 4.27 13.07 3.86
N LEU A 89 3.32 13.52 3.07
CA LEU A 89 1.91 13.14 3.13
C LEU A 89 1.57 12.17 1.99
N PRO A 90 0.51 11.35 2.11
CA PRO A 90 -0.03 10.60 1.00
C PRO A 90 -0.29 11.54 -0.17
N ARG A 91 0.27 11.25 -1.34
CA ARG A 91 -0.13 11.95 -2.56
C ARG A 91 -1.58 11.54 -2.84
N SER A 92 -2.45 12.55 -2.91
CA SER A 92 -3.90 12.39 -3.07
C SER A 92 -4.24 11.46 -4.23
N ARG A 93 -5.26 10.60 -4.03
CA ARG A 93 -5.91 9.88 -5.13
C ARG A 93 -6.59 10.83 -6.09
#